data_AF-A0A5N6HRP7-F1
#
_entry.id   AF-A0A5N6HRP7-F1
#
_cell.length_a   1.000
_cell.length_b   1.000
_cell.length_c   1.000
_cell.angle_alpha   90.00
_cell.angle_beta   90.00
_cell.angle_gamma   90.00
#
_symmetry.space_group_name_H-M   'P 1'
#
loop_
_entity.id
_entity.type
_entity.pdbx_description
1 polymer ?
#
loop_
_entity_poly.entity_id
_entity_poly.type
_entity_poly.pdbx_seq_one_letter_code
_entity_poly.pdbx_strand_id
1 'polypeptide(L)'
;MHPLQRGSCLLSSLRIPTWSTTALRPVFVRYNSSFSSDQFAQLASRESSQHQIYQSLSTDPYVNLSIEHFLLENAPPDSSILFLYINRPCVVIGRNQNPWHETNLLALQNDRESNTQGKNDNGALLVRRRSGGGAVYHDEGNLNYSVISPRTTFTRNKHAEMVVRALHRVGATNTSVNDRHDIVMSTGQPQPRKISGSAFKLTRHRALHHGTCLLDTPNINKLGSFLRSPARDYIKAKGVESVRSPVANVSSVFVDAMMPFSIERVMASIIEEFAQMYQVDADAVRRAQRAHVLEPELYAGDTWVAGAVGEPQGYGEPEIKKGIDELTSLEWKYTQTPQFTFSTYPIEDDPRERPFLPSTLPHATRVFLRLKHGAIIESRISTSGDASIAFKQAARVHEALNGRKLHEITPAQWREILLDRLGADVENKTLLELAKFIGNKLGWDAGS
;
A
#
# COMPACT_ATOMS: atom_id res chain seq x y z
N MET A 1 -31.39 88.24 67.08
CA MET A 1 -32.52 87.84 66.21
C MET A 1 -32.12 86.57 65.46
N HIS A 2 -32.71 85.42 65.83
CA HIS A 2 -32.79 84.21 64.98
C HIS A 2 -33.86 84.43 63.88
N PRO A 3 -33.93 83.66 62.78
CA PRO A 3 -33.72 82.19 62.63
C PRO A 3 -32.76 81.79 61.47
N LEU A 4 -31.99 80.69 61.49
CA LEU A 4 -32.30 79.23 61.43
C LEU A 4 -33.02 78.76 60.15
N GLN A 5 -32.33 78.01 59.27
CA GLN A 5 -32.48 76.54 59.07
C GLN A 5 -31.52 75.98 57.99
N ARG A 6 -30.64 75.03 58.41
CA ARG A 6 -30.54 73.59 58.03
C ARG A 6 -30.09 73.34 56.59
N GLY A 7 -28.90 72.78 56.32
CA GLY A 7 -28.43 71.41 56.62
C GLY A 7 -28.12 70.77 55.24
N SER A 8 -27.07 70.01 54.98
CA SER A 8 -26.52 68.88 55.71
C SER A 8 -25.04 68.64 55.39
N CYS A 9 -24.40 68.01 56.37
CA CYS A 9 -23.00 67.62 56.47
C CYS A 9 -22.73 66.31 55.71
N LEU A 10 -21.52 66.13 55.16
CA LEU A 10 -20.52 65.15 55.66
C LEU A 10 -19.47 64.79 54.59
N LEU A 11 -18.23 65.11 54.97
CA LEU A 11 -17.01 64.30 54.94
C LEU A 11 -16.42 63.86 53.59
N SER A 12 -15.34 64.59 53.27
CA SER A 12 -14.20 64.20 52.47
C SER A 12 -13.46 62.99 53.06
N SER A 13 -13.11 62.02 52.21
CA SER A 13 -12.00 61.10 52.48
C SER A 13 -11.25 60.74 51.18
N LEU A 14 -9.95 61.03 51.23
CA LEU A 14 -8.80 60.27 50.72
C LEU A 14 -8.90 59.59 49.33
N ARG A 15 -8.07 60.11 48.41
CA ARG A 15 -7.76 59.52 47.09
C ARG A 15 -7.01 58.21 47.24
N ILE A 16 -7.52 57.16 46.59
CA ILE A 16 -6.85 55.87 46.33
C ILE A 16 -6.51 55.81 44.82
N PRO A 17 -5.40 55.17 44.41
CA PRO A 17 -4.93 55.21 43.03
C PRO A 17 -5.84 54.44 42.08
N THR A 18 -5.99 54.96 40.86
CA THR A 18 -6.77 54.35 39.78
C THR A 18 -6.14 53.03 39.34
N TRP A 19 -6.94 51.96 39.42
CA TRP A 19 -6.60 50.66 38.86
C TRP A 19 -6.65 50.75 37.34
N SER A 20 -5.53 50.46 36.69
CA SER A 20 -5.44 50.26 35.25
C SER A 20 -6.34 49.10 34.85
N THR A 21 -7.30 49.37 33.98
CA THR A 21 -8.14 48.38 33.32
C THR A 21 -7.27 47.35 32.63
N THR A 22 -7.32 46.12 33.14
CA THR A 22 -6.80 44.92 32.51
C THR A 22 -7.45 44.81 31.13
N ALA A 23 -6.65 44.90 30.07
CA ALA A 23 -7.10 44.58 28.73
C ALA A 23 -7.62 43.14 28.73
N LEU A 24 -8.92 42.99 28.55
CA LEU A 24 -9.57 41.71 28.29
C LEU A 24 -8.87 41.08 27.09
N ARG A 25 -8.17 39.98 27.33
CA ARG A 25 -7.68 39.10 26.26
C ARG A 25 -8.89 38.74 25.39
N PRO A 26 -8.80 38.82 24.05
CA PRO A 26 -9.91 38.41 23.21
C PRO A 26 -10.17 36.93 23.51
N VAL A 27 -11.42 36.64 23.90
CA VAL A 27 -11.92 35.27 23.98
C VAL A 27 -11.84 34.74 22.55
N PHE A 28 -10.87 33.86 22.27
CA PHE A 28 -10.85 33.09 21.04
C PHE A 28 -12.10 32.22 21.03
N VAL A 29 -13.12 32.66 20.31
CA VAL A 29 -14.27 31.84 19.96
C VAL A 29 -13.73 30.70 19.09
N ARG A 30 -13.79 29.46 19.60
CA ARG A 30 -13.36 28.27 18.86
C ARG A 30 -14.34 28.01 17.72
N TYR A 31 -13.98 28.38 16.50
CA TYR A 31 -14.69 27.94 15.29
C TYR A 31 -14.18 26.57 14.85
N ASN A 32 -14.47 25.53 15.64
CA ASN A 32 -14.32 24.16 15.16
C ASN A 32 -15.60 23.80 14.42
N SER A 33 -15.60 23.97 13.10
CA SER A 33 -16.74 23.57 12.28
C SER A 33 -16.63 22.10 11.91
N SER A 34 -17.76 21.40 11.98
CA SER A 34 -17.95 20.14 11.26
C SER A 34 -18.27 20.47 9.81
N PHE A 35 -17.70 19.70 8.89
CA PHE A 35 -17.81 19.86 7.46
C PHE A 35 -18.31 18.55 6.83
N SER A 36 -19.04 18.68 5.73
CA SER A 36 -19.52 17.50 5.01
C SER A 36 -18.35 16.78 4.35
N SER A 37 -18.53 15.48 4.15
CA SER A 37 -17.53 14.60 3.55
C SER A 37 -17.08 15.06 2.15
N ASP A 38 -17.95 15.76 1.42
CA ASP A 38 -17.71 16.28 0.06
C ASP A 38 -16.76 17.48 0.04
N GLN A 39 -16.54 18.14 1.18
CA GLN A 39 -15.60 19.25 1.31
C GLN A 39 -14.14 18.78 1.50
N PHE A 40 -13.90 17.46 1.47
CA PHE A 40 -12.57 16.86 1.64
C PHE A 40 -11.51 17.49 0.75
N ALA A 41 -11.74 17.52 -0.57
CA ALA A 41 -10.76 18.02 -1.53
C ALA A 41 -10.40 19.48 -1.28
N GLN A 42 -11.40 20.31 -0.98
CA GLN A 42 -11.21 21.72 -0.65
C GLN A 42 -10.40 21.89 0.64
N LEU A 43 -10.74 21.15 1.70
CA LEU A 43 -10.07 21.27 3.00
C LEU A 43 -8.64 20.75 2.98
N ALA A 44 -8.39 19.63 2.29
CA ALA A 44 -7.07 19.03 2.14
C ALA A 44 -6.11 19.95 1.36
N SER A 45 -6.65 20.67 0.37
CA SER A 45 -5.89 21.59 -0.50
C SER A 45 -5.85 23.04 0.00
N ARG A 46 -6.56 23.36 1.08
CA ARG A 46 -6.64 24.71 1.64
C ARG A 46 -5.26 25.14 2.15
N GLU A 47 -4.75 26.28 1.67
CA GLU A 47 -3.41 26.83 2.01
C GLU A 47 -3.15 26.96 3.52
N SER A 48 -4.19 27.26 4.30
CA SER A 48 -4.06 27.36 5.75
C SER A 48 -3.96 25.99 6.44
N SER A 49 -4.31 24.87 5.79
CA SER A 49 -4.28 23.52 6.36
C SER A 49 -2.85 22.97 6.47
N GLN A 50 -2.10 23.47 7.44
CA GLN A 50 -0.71 23.11 7.73
C GLN A 50 -0.56 21.72 8.36
N HIS A 51 -1.52 21.28 9.18
CA HIS A 51 -1.48 20.00 9.86
C HIS A 51 -2.74 19.19 9.62
N GLN A 52 -2.60 17.98 9.06
CA GLN A 52 -3.76 17.19 8.66
C GLN A 52 -3.67 15.76 9.19
N ILE A 53 -4.76 15.22 9.72
CA ILE A 53 -4.82 13.84 10.24
C ILE A 53 -6.07 13.13 9.74
N TYR A 54 -5.88 12.12 8.90
CA TYR A 54 -6.96 11.35 8.30
C TYR A 54 -6.89 9.88 8.72
N GLN A 55 -8.05 9.27 8.93
CA GLN A 55 -8.20 7.82 9.02
C GLN A 55 -9.13 7.35 7.91
N SER A 56 -8.76 6.29 7.19
CA SER A 56 -9.68 5.69 6.22
C SER A 56 -10.61 4.69 6.90
N LEU A 57 -11.91 4.80 6.62
CA LEU A 57 -12.93 3.79 6.93
C LEU A 57 -13.05 2.73 5.82
N SER A 58 -12.48 2.98 4.63
CA SER A 58 -12.48 2.00 3.55
C SER A 58 -11.39 0.96 3.76
N THR A 59 -11.74 -0.30 3.55
CA THR A 59 -10.78 -1.41 3.47
C THR A 59 -10.29 -1.66 2.04
N ASP A 60 -10.77 -0.91 1.04
CA ASP A 60 -10.36 -1.09 -0.34
C ASP A 60 -8.97 -0.48 -0.59
N PRO A 61 -7.95 -1.27 -0.95
CA PRO A 61 -6.62 -0.77 -1.21
C PRO A 61 -6.56 0.26 -2.36
N TYR A 62 -7.45 0.19 -3.34
CA TYR A 62 -7.50 1.13 -4.46
C TYR A 62 -8.00 2.50 -4.00
N VAL A 63 -9.01 2.54 -3.14
CA VAL A 63 -9.51 3.77 -2.50
C VAL A 63 -8.39 4.38 -1.65
N ASN A 64 -7.82 3.61 -0.74
CA ASN A 64 -6.80 4.08 0.20
C ASN A 64 -5.56 4.64 -0.52
N LEU A 65 -5.02 3.92 -1.51
CA LEU A 65 -3.86 4.40 -2.27
C LEU A 65 -4.17 5.59 -3.17
N SER A 66 -5.43 5.78 -3.58
CA SER A 66 -5.83 6.94 -4.38
C SER A 66 -6.05 8.19 -3.54
N ILE A 67 -6.61 8.05 -2.33
CA ILE A 67 -6.66 9.13 -1.33
C ILE A 67 -5.25 9.54 -0.92
N GLU A 68 -4.36 8.58 -0.63
CA GLU A 68 -2.95 8.86 -0.33
C GLU A 68 -2.29 9.67 -1.46
N HIS A 69 -2.53 9.29 -2.71
CA HIS A 69 -1.97 10.00 -3.85
C HIS A 69 -2.55 11.42 -4.01
N PHE A 70 -3.86 11.59 -3.85
CA PHE A 70 -4.51 12.89 -3.87
C PHE A 70 -3.93 13.82 -2.80
N LEU A 71 -3.79 13.32 -1.56
CA LEU A 71 -3.17 14.07 -0.47
C LEU A 71 -1.72 14.45 -0.78
N LEU A 72 -0.97 13.63 -1.55
CA LEU A 72 0.41 13.91 -1.98
C LEU A 72 0.50 15.00 -3.06
N GLU A 73 -0.46 15.07 -3.98
CA GLU A 73 -0.42 16.00 -5.11
C GLU A 73 -1.09 17.35 -4.80
N ASN A 74 -2.16 17.35 -3.99
CA ASN A 74 -3.03 18.53 -3.87
C ASN A 74 -2.89 19.31 -2.55
N ALA A 75 -2.30 18.72 -1.50
CA ALA A 75 -2.13 19.43 -0.24
C ALA A 75 -0.98 20.46 -0.27
N PRO A 76 -1.04 21.53 0.55
CA PRO A 76 -0.04 22.60 0.54
C PRO A 76 1.40 22.08 0.69
N PRO A 77 2.40 22.65 -0.02
CA PRO A 77 3.79 22.20 0.00
C PRO A 77 4.43 22.08 1.38
N ASP A 78 4.08 23.01 2.27
CA ASP A 78 4.64 23.12 3.62
C ASP A 78 3.82 22.33 4.67
N SER A 79 2.70 21.73 4.28
CA SER A 79 1.84 20.96 5.18
C SER A 79 2.45 19.61 5.59
N SER A 80 2.03 19.13 6.77
CA SER A 80 2.35 17.81 7.30
C SER A 80 1.07 17.01 7.53
N ILE A 81 1.03 15.80 6.98
CA ILE A 81 -0.18 14.97 6.93
C ILE A 81 0.12 13.59 7.50
N LEU A 82 -0.73 13.10 8.39
CA LEU A 82 -0.80 11.70 8.78
C LEU A 82 -2.07 11.08 8.16
N PHE A 83 -1.91 9.98 7.44
CA PHE A 83 -3.01 9.18 6.94
C PHE A 83 -2.84 7.73 7.39
N LEU A 84 -3.84 7.19 8.10
CA LEU A 84 -3.86 5.82 8.60
C LEU A 84 -4.95 5.03 7.89
N TYR A 85 -4.66 3.79 7.49
CA TYR A 85 -5.64 2.93 6.84
C TYR A 85 -5.30 1.44 7.00
N ILE A 86 -6.32 0.60 6.94
CA ILE A 86 -6.22 -0.86 6.96
C ILE A 86 -6.85 -1.36 5.66
N ASN A 87 -6.21 -2.31 4.98
CA ASN A 87 -6.73 -2.88 3.75
C ASN A 87 -7.28 -4.28 4.01
N ARG A 88 -8.34 -4.66 3.29
CA ARG A 88 -8.74 -6.06 3.13
C ARG A 88 -7.59 -6.86 2.49
N PRO A 89 -7.64 -8.21 2.52
CA PRO A 89 -6.61 -9.07 1.97
C PRO A 89 -6.10 -8.61 0.59
N CYS A 90 -4.82 -8.29 0.49
CA CYS A 90 -4.18 -7.93 -0.76
C CYS A 90 -2.65 -8.09 -0.71
N VAL A 91 -2.05 -8.31 -1.89
CA VAL A 91 -0.61 -8.19 -2.11
C VAL A 91 -0.34 -6.89 -2.83
N VAL A 92 0.40 -5.99 -2.18
CA VAL A 92 0.80 -4.70 -2.74
C VAL A 92 2.25 -4.80 -3.24
N ILE A 93 2.42 -4.75 -4.56
CA ILE A 93 3.74 -4.71 -5.21
C ILE A 93 4.18 -3.28 -5.51
N GLY A 94 5.50 -3.05 -5.49
CA GLY A 94 6.09 -1.76 -5.82
C GLY A 94 5.96 -1.41 -7.31
N ARG A 95 6.10 -0.11 -7.63
CA ARG A 95 5.93 0.45 -8.98
C ARG A 95 6.64 -0.34 -10.08
N ASN A 96 7.90 -0.74 -9.83
CA ASN A 96 8.80 -1.36 -10.80
C ASN A 96 9.02 -2.87 -10.55
N GLN A 97 8.08 -3.54 -9.88
CA GLN A 97 8.17 -4.98 -9.62
C GLN A 97 7.49 -5.81 -10.70
N ASN A 98 7.88 -7.08 -10.80
CA ASN A 98 7.25 -8.07 -11.68
C ASN A 98 6.26 -8.94 -10.88
N PRO A 99 4.95 -8.88 -11.15
CA PRO A 99 3.95 -9.64 -10.40
C PRO A 99 4.16 -11.15 -10.52
N TRP A 100 4.56 -11.65 -11.70
CA TRP A 100 4.87 -13.06 -11.92
C TRP A 100 6.14 -13.53 -11.22
N HIS A 101 7.03 -12.63 -10.79
CA HIS A 101 8.24 -13.00 -10.05
C HIS A 101 8.05 -12.87 -8.53
N GLU A 102 7.29 -11.88 -8.09
CA GLU A 102 7.15 -11.51 -6.68
C GLU A 102 5.97 -12.19 -5.99
N THR A 103 4.96 -12.63 -6.73
CA THR A 103 3.68 -13.07 -6.15
C THR A 103 3.26 -14.43 -6.66
N ASN A 104 2.54 -15.17 -5.83
CA ASN A 104 1.82 -16.36 -6.24
C ASN A 104 0.44 -15.96 -6.76
N LEU A 105 0.35 -15.61 -8.04
CA LEU A 105 -0.90 -15.16 -8.66
C LEU A 105 -2.03 -16.21 -8.59
N LEU A 106 -1.72 -17.50 -8.43
CA LEU A 106 -2.73 -18.56 -8.22
C LEU A 106 -3.42 -18.46 -6.86
N ALA A 107 -2.74 -17.87 -5.86
CA ALA A 107 -3.29 -17.68 -4.52
C ALA A 107 -4.05 -16.35 -4.37
N LEU A 108 -4.10 -15.53 -5.43
CA LEU A 108 -4.76 -14.24 -5.45
C LEU A 108 -6.08 -14.32 -6.22
N GLN A 109 -6.97 -13.37 -5.97
CA GLN A 109 -8.16 -13.18 -6.79
C GLN A 109 -7.75 -12.85 -8.22
N ASN A 110 -8.22 -13.65 -9.18
CA ASN A 110 -7.82 -13.51 -10.58
C ASN A 110 -8.68 -12.48 -11.32
N ASP A 111 -8.30 -11.22 -11.23
CA ASP A 111 -8.96 -10.11 -11.94
C ASP A 111 -8.80 -10.10 -13.47
N ARG A 112 -8.07 -11.07 -14.03
CA ARG A 112 -7.87 -11.21 -15.48
C ARG A 112 -8.99 -12.00 -16.18
N GLU A 113 -9.89 -12.64 -15.43
CA GLU A 113 -11.03 -13.38 -16.00
C GLU A 113 -12.29 -12.50 -16.06
N SER A 114 -12.87 -12.38 -17.24
CA SER A 114 -14.08 -11.59 -17.51
C SER A 114 -15.32 -12.03 -16.69
N ASN A 115 -15.34 -13.29 -16.22
CA ASN A 115 -16.47 -13.90 -15.49
C ASN A 115 -16.30 -13.90 -13.96
N THR A 116 -15.47 -13.01 -13.42
CA THR A 116 -15.22 -12.91 -11.95
C THR A 116 -16.14 -11.94 -11.22
N GLN A 117 -17.10 -11.30 -11.92
CA GLN A 117 -18.23 -10.64 -11.29
C GLN A 117 -19.01 -11.68 -10.47
N GLY A 118 -18.75 -11.75 -9.16
CA GLY A 118 -19.39 -12.66 -8.21
C GLY A 118 -18.54 -13.81 -7.65
N LYS A 119 -17.24 -13.93 -8.01
CA LYS A 119 -16.35 -14.94 -7.39
C LYS A 119 -15.51 -14.32 -6.26
N ASN A 120 -15.96 -14.59 -5.03
CA ASN A 120 -15.25 -14.41 -3.75
C ASN A 120 -14.67 -13.01 -3.50
N ASP A 121 -15.50 -12.11 -2.98
CA ASP A 121 -15.09 -10.77 -2.47
C ASP A 121 -14.03 -10.83 -1.34
N ASN A 122 -13.76 -12.03 -0.81
CA ASN A 122 -12.81 -12.28 0.27
C ASN A 122 -11.41 -12.74 -0.23
N GLY A 123 -11.18 -12.81 -1.54
CA GLY A 123 -9.89 -13.19 -2.11
C GLY A 123 -8.83 -12.09 -1.95
N ALA A 124 -7.56 -12.47 -1.84
CA ALA A 124 -6.47 -11.50 -1.77
C ALA A 124 -6.24 -10.82 -3.13
N LEU A 125 -6.34 -9.50 -3.20
CA LEU A 125 -6.15 -8.72 -4.44
C LEU A 125 -4.67 -8.59 -4.84
N LEU A 126 -4.39 -8.43 -6.13
CA LEU A 126 -3.10 -7.90 -6.60
C LEU A 126 -3.20 -6.39 -6.80
N VAL A 127 -2.35 -5.63 -6.12
CA VAL A 127 -2.33 -4.17 -6.20
C VAL A 127 -0.92 -3.68 -6.52
N ARG A 128 -0.78 -2.73 -7.44
CA ARG A 128 0.50 -2.05 -7.71
C ARG A 128 0.43 -0.62 -7.19
N ARG A 129 1.34 -0.26 -6.27
CA ARG A 129 1.42 1.12 -5.75
C ARG A 129 2.31 2.02 -6.61
N ARG A 130 2.17 3.35 -6.44
CA ARG A 130 2.95 4.38 -7.14
C ARG A 130 4.38 4.56 -6.60
N SER A 131 4.64 4.15 -5.36
CA SER A 131 5.97 4.18 -4.73
C SER A 131 6.81 2.94 -5.09
N GLY A 132 8.12 3.03 -4.85
CA GLY A 132 9.05 1.90 -5.04
C GLY A 132 9.00 0.87 -3.91
N GLY A 133 9.97 -0.03 -3.86
CA GLY A 133 10.13 -1.06 -2.81
C GLY A 133 9.60 -2.44 -3.18
N GLY A 134 9.59 -3.35 -2.20
CA GLY A 134 9.22 -4.77 -2.35
C GLY A 134 7.71 -5.04 -2.29
N ALA A 135 7.36 -6.31 -2.44
CA ALA A 135 6.00 -6.82 -2.33
C ALA A 135 5.68 -7.14 -0.86
N VAL A 136 4.49 -6.75 -0.42
CA VAL A 136 3.99 -6.97 0.95
C VAL A 136 2.55 -7.46 0.91
N TYR A 137 2.14 -8.21 1.92
CA TYR A 137 0.76 -8.67 2.08
C TYR A 137 0.09 -7.86 3.18
N HIS A 138 -1.14 -7.41 2.95
CA HIS A 138 -1.98 -6.72 3.91
C HIS A 138 -3.23 -7.55 4.16
N ASP A 139 -3.75 -7.46 5.38
CA ASP A 139 -5.10 -7.84 5.80
C ASP A 139 -5.49 -6.92 6.97
N GLU A 140 -6.59 -7.25 7.65
CA GLU A 140 -7.15 -6.48 8.75
C GLU A 140 -6.20 -6.33 9.96
N GLY A 141 -5.23 -7.24 10.10
CA GLY A 141 -4.20 -7.18 11.13
C GLY A 141 -2.96 -6.36 10.75
N ASN A 142 -2.95 -5.75 9.55
CA ASN A 142 -1.86 -4.91 9.07
C ASN A 142 -2.29 -3.44 8.96
N LEU A 143 -1.80 -2.61 9.88
CA LEU A 143 -1.98 -1.15 9.81
C LEU A 143 -1.04 -0.53 8.80
N ASN A 144 -1.54 0.35 7.95
CA ASN A 144 -0.71 1.20 7.10
C ASN A 144 -0.70 2.61 7.67
N TYR A 145 0.48 3.20 7.71
CA TYR A 145 0.67 4.60 8.03
C TYR A 145 1.33 5.30 6.86
N SER A 146 0.90 6.52 6.60
CA SER A 146 1.40 7.37 5.54
C SER A 146 1.64 8.76 6.11
N VAL A 147 2.88 9.22 6.07
CA VAL A 147 3.25 10.56 6.50
C VAL A 147 3.77 11.32 5.30
N ILE A 148 3.10 12.44 5.00
CA ILE A 148 3.48 13.33 3.92
C ILE A 148 3.96 14.64 4.52
N SER A 149 5.15 15.08 4.14
CA SER A 149 5.78 16.27 4.70
C SER A 149 6.57 17.04 3.65
N PRO A 150 7.04 18.26 3.97
CA PRO A 150 7.92 19.00 3.07
C PRO A 150 9.20 18.20 2.81
N ARG A 151 9.64 18.17 1.55
CA ARG A 151 10.82 17.39 1.13
C ARG A 151 12.10 17.84 1.87
N THR A 152 12.18 19.11 2.23
CA THR A 152 13.33 19.73 2.91
C THR A 152 13.54 19.21 4.33
N THR A 153 12.49 18.73 5.00
CA THR A 153 12.56 18.25 6.38
C THR A 153 12.46 16.72 6.50
N PHE A 154 12.44 16.04 5.36
CA PHE A 154 12.24 14.59 5.28
C PHE A 154 13.57 13.83 5.43
N THR A 155 13.56 12.80 6.27
CA THR A 155 14.59 11.76 6.30
C THR A 155 13.92 10.39 6.38
N ARG A 156 14.59 9.35 5.88
CA ARG A 156 13.99 8.00 5.76
C ARG A 156 13.63 7.36 7.11
N ASN A 157 14.34 7.72 8.18
CA ASN A 157 14.07 7.19 9.53
C ASN A 157 13.01 7.98 10.28
N LYS A 158 12.80 9.27 9.96
CA LYS A 158 12.02 10.21 10.77
C LYS A 158 10.67 9.65 11.23
N HIS A 159 9.87 9.15 10.28
CA HIS A 159 8.53 8.65 10.61
C HIS A 159 8.52 7.17 11.04
N ALA A 160 9.53 6.38 10.67
CA ALA A 160 9.68 5.03 11.24
C ALA A 160 10.02 5.11 12.74
N GLU A 161 10.90 6.04 13.14
CA GLU A 161 11.22 6.31 14.54
C GLU A 161 10.01 6.87 15.30
N MET A 162 9.17 7.66 14.65
CA MET A 162 7.88 8.11 15.20
C MET A 162 6.98 6.93 15.56
N VAL A 163 6.83 5.97 14.64
CA VAL A 163 6.05 4.76 14.87
C VAL A 163 6.69 3.89 15.96
N VAL A 164 8.02 3.76 16.01
CA VAL A 164 8.71 3.06 17.11
C VAL A 164 8.38 3.66 18.47
N ARG A 165 8.41 5.00 18.62
CA ARG A 165 8.02 5.64 19.89
C ARG A 165 6.56 5.36 20.27
N ALA A 166 5.66 5.35 19.29
CA ALA A 166 4.27 4.97 19.53
C ALA A 166 4.14 3.51 19.99
N LEU A 167 4.88 2.60 19.36
CA LEU A 167 4.94 1.18 19.75
C LEU A 167 5.50 1.00 21.17
N HIS A 168 6.49 1.78 21.57
CA HIS A 168 7.02 1.77 22.93
C HIS A 168 5.97 2.18 23.97
N ARG A 169 5.16 3.22 23.69
CA ARG A 169 4.08 3.66 24.60
C ARG A 169 3.01 2.61 24.84
N VAL A 170 2.76 1.74 23.87
CA VAL A 170 1.78 0.65 24.03
C VAL A 170 2.39 -0.61 24.65
N GLY A 171 3.71 -0.68 24.84
CA GLY A 171 4.41 -1.78 25.51
C GLY A 171 5.39 -2.58 24.64
N ALA A 172 5.44 -2.34 23.33
CA ALA A 172 6.35 -3.04 22.42
C ALA A 172 7.75 -2.38 22.40
N THR A 173 8.40 -2.32 23.56
CA THR A 173 9.66 -1.59 23.81
C THR A 173 10.90 -2.22 23.14
N ASN A 174 10.78 -3.46 22.66
CA ASN A 174 11.82 -4.22 21.96
C ASN A 174 11.86 -3.94 20.44
N THR A 175 11.24 -2.86 19.98
CA THR A 175 11.18 -2.45 18.58
C THR A 175 12.18 -1.34 18.26
N SER A 176 12.76 -1.38 17.05
CA SER A 176 13.72 -0.37 16.58
C SER A 176 13.73 -0.25 15.06
N VAL A 177 14.26 0.86 14.54
CA VAL A 177 14.49 1.04 13.09
C VAL A 177 15.86 0.45 12.73
N ASN A 178 15.94 -0.34 11.66
CA ASN A 178 17.20 -0.88 11.16
C ASN A 178 17.81 -0.02 10.04
N ASP A 179 19.00 -0.40 9.55
CA ASP A 179 19.71 0.32 8.49
C ASP A 179 18.97 0.39 7.15
N ARG A 180 17.98 -0.49 6.94
CA ARG A 180 17.11 -0.49 5.75
C ARG A 180 15.85 0.34 5.94
N HIS A 181 15.72 1.05 7.05
CA HIS A 181 14.55 1.87 7.40
C HIS A 181 13.27 1.03 7.64
N ASP A 182 13.44 -0.26 7.94
CA ASP A 182 12.36 -1.15 8.40
C ASP A 182 12.25 -1.06 9.93
N ILE A 183 11.06 -1.29 10.48
CA ILE A 183 10.91 -1.53 11.93
C ILE A 183 11.03 -3.02 12.19
N VAL A 184 11.93 -3.37 13.11
CA VAL A 184 12.19 -4.74 13.55
C VAL A 184 11.90 -4.88 15.03
N MET A 185 11.62 -6.11 15.46
CA MET A 185 11.32 -6.48 16.83
C MET A 185 12.25 -7.62 17.27
N SER A 186 12.88 -7.45 18.43
CA SER A 186 13.74 -8.47 19.03
C SER A 186 12.90 -9.51 19.79
N THR A 187 12.93 -10.78 19.36
CA THR A 187 12.06 -11.83 19.91
C THR A 187 12.84 -12.91 20.68
N GLY A 188 14.00 -12.58 21.25
CA GLY A 188 14.92 -13.55 21.87
C GLY A 188 15.57 -14.54 20.88
N GLN A 189 15.27 -14.42 19.59
CA GLN A 189 15.87 -15.19 18.50
C GLN A 189 17.13 -14.48 17.97
N PRO A 190 18.06 -15.18 17.30
CA PRO A 190 19.33 -14.60 16.85
C PRO A 190 19.17 -13.42 15.88
N GLN A 191 18.11 -13.43 15.07
CA GLN A 191 17.79 -12.37 14.11
C GLN A 191 16.50 -11.65 14.50
N PRO A 192 16.48 -10.30 14.52
CA PRO A 192 15.27 -9.53 14.69
C PRO A 192 14.23 -9.87 13.63
N ARG A 193 12.95 -9.84 14.01
CA ARG A 193 11.82 -10.09 13.13
C ARG A 193 11.30 -8.76 12.60
N LYS A 194 11.13 -8.64 11.29
CA LYS A 194 10.54 -7.44 10.67
C LYS A 194 9.05 -7.35 11.02
N ILE A 195 8.62 -6.18 11.49
CA ILE A 195 7.22 -5.87 11.79
C ILE A 195 6.66 -4.77 10.88
N SER A 196 7.53 -3.94 10.29
CA SER A 196 7.13 -2.87 9.37
C SER A 196 8.07 -2.79 8.19
N GLY A 197 7.52 -2.64 6.98
CA GLY A 197 8.28 -2.28 5.79
C GLY A 197 7.99 -0.86 5.33
N SER A 198 9.05 -0.10 5.01
CA SER A 198 8.94 1.27 4.51
C SER A 198 9.05 1.35 2.98
N ALA A 199 8.30 2.29 2.39
CA ALA A 199 8.50 2.74 1.03
C ALA A 199 8.30 4.26 0.93
N PHE A 200 8.88 4.85 -0.11
CA PHE A 200 8.99 6.31 -0.22
C PHE A 200 8.62 6.78 -1.64
N LYS A 201 8.06 7.98 -1.72
CA LYS A 201 7.84 8.72 -2.97
C LYS A 201 8.21 10.18 -2.75
N LEU A 202 9.12 10.69 -3.56
CA LEU A 202 9.53 12.09 -3.53
C LEU A 202 8.97 12.81 -4.76
N THR A 203 8.34 13.96 -4.55
CA THR A 203 7.94 14.90 -5.60
C THR A 203 8.89 16.11 -5.57
N ARG A 204 8.56 17.18 -6.30
CA ARG A 204 9.39 18.39 -6.31
C ARG A 204 9.49 19.02 -4.93
N HIS A 205 8.36 19.18 -4.25
CA HIS A 205 8.28 19.91 -2.97
C HIS A 205 7.99 19.00 -1.77
N ARG A 206 7.49 17.79 -1.99
CA ARG A 206 6.97 16.94 -0.93
C ARG A 206 7.59 15.55 -0.92
N ALA A 207 7.54 14.92 0.24
CA ALA A 207 7.98 13.56 0.47
C ALA A 207 6.86 12.78 1.16
N LEU A 208 6.55 11.61 0.62
CA LEU A 208 5.68 10.61 1.19
C LEU A 208 6.54 9.47 1.73
N HIS A 209 6.38 9.16 3.01
CA HIS A 209 6.81 7.91 3.64
C HIS A 209 5.56 7.15 4.06
N HIS A 210 5.33 6.00 3.43
CA HIS A 210 4.37 5.05 3.97
C HIS A 210 5.05 3.77 4.44
N GLY A 211 4.44 3.13 5.41
CA GLY A 211 4.87 1.84 5.89
C GLY A 211 3.71 0.98 6.31
N THR A 212 3.98 -0.31 6.33
CA THR A 212 3.08 -1.29 6.93
C THR A 212 3.44 -1.48 8.40
N CYS A 213 2.54 -2.03 9.21
CA CYS A 213 2.85 -2.48 10.56
C CYS A 213 2.01 -3.73 10.83
N LEU A 214 2.69 -4.87 10.92
CA LEU A 214 2.10 -6.17 11.24
C LEU A 214 1.72 -6.15 12.72
N LEU A 215 0.48 -5.75 12.98
CA LEU A 215 -0.03 -5.62 14.33
C LEU A 215 -0.52 -6.97 14.84
N ASP A 216 -1.46 -7.59 14.11
CA ASP A 216 -2.08 -8.85 14.51
C ASP A 216 -2.66 -9.63 13.31
N THR A 217 -1.89 -9.83 12.24
CA THR A 217 -2.39 -10.60 11.08
C THR A 217 -2.58 -12.08 11.44
N PRO A 218 -3.75 -12.69 11.16
CA PRO A 218 -3.95 -14.13 11.33
C PRO A 218 -3.16 -14.95 10.29
N ASN A 219 -2.65 -14.31 9.24
CA ASN A 219 -1.96 -14.94 8.12
C ASN A 219 -0.43 -14.88 8.23
N ILE A 220 0.14 -14.51 9.38
CA ILE A 220 1.59 -14.34 9.57
C ILE A 220 2.42 -15.55 9.08
N ASN A 221 1.94 -16.77 9.31
CA ASN A 221 2.60 -18.01 8.92
C ASN A 221 2.34 -18.41 7.46
N LYS A 222 1.34 -17.78 6.82
CA LYS A 222 0.91 -18.04 5.45
C LYS A 222 1.34 -16.95 4.47
N LEU A 223 1.95 -15.84 4.91
CA LEU A 223 2.41 -14.78 3.98
C LEU A 223 3.24 -15.31 2.81
N GLY A 224 4.06 -16.34 3.07
CA GLY A 224 4.84 -17.02 2.03
C GLY A 224 4.00 -17.64 0.91
N SER A 225 2.76 -18.08 1.15
CA SER A 225 1.91 -18.67 0.09
C SER A 225 1.45 -17.63 -0.93
N PHE A 226 1.36 -16.35 -0.54
CA PHE A 226 0.99 -15.24 -1.43
C PHE A 226 2.21 -14.60 -2.11
N LEU A 227 3.38 -14.63 -1.46
CA LEU A 227 4.60 -13.92 -1.89
C LEU A 227 5.68 -14.82 -2.52
N ARG A 228 5.38 -16.11 -2.76
CA ARG A 228 6.30 -17.05 -3.43
C ARG A 228 5.76 -17.46 -4.78
N SER A 229 6.24 -16.78 -5.82
CA SER A 229 5.87 -17.12 -7.20
C SER A 229 6.28 -18.54 -7.57
N PRO A 230 5.38 -19.33 -8.22
CA PRO A 230 5.73 -20.62 -8.79
C PRO A 230 6.65 -20.52 -10.03
N ALA A 231 6.75 -19.33 -10.64
CA ALA A 231 7.60 -19.04 -11.80
C ALA A 231 8.93 -18.36 -11.44
N ARG A 232 9.19 -18.06 -10.16
CA ARG A 232 10.40 -17.33 -9.73
C ARG A 232 11.69 -17.94 -10.31
N ASP A 233 11.83 -19.25 -10.22
CA ASP A 233 13.05 -19.96 -10.68
C ASP A 233 13.17 -20.06 -12.21
N TYR A 234 12.11 -19.69 -12.94
CA TYR A 234 12.08 -19.62 -14.40
C TYR A 234 12.26 -18.20 -14.92
N ILE A 235 12.21 -17.18 -14.04
CA ILE A 235 12.19 -15.78 -14.43
C ILE A 235 13.53 -15.09 -14.15
N LYS A 236 13.99 -14.32 -15.12
CA LYS A 236 15.01 -13.28 -14.97
C LYS A 236 14.36 -11.92 -15.16
N ALA A 237 14.20 -11.15 -14.08
CA ALA A 237 13.58 -9.83 -14.12
C ALA A 237 14.64 -8.70 -14.06
N LYS A 238 14.39 -7.57 -14.75
CA LYS A 238 15.17 -6.33 -14.60
C LYS A 238 14.59 -5.36 -13.55
N GLY A 239 13.50 -5.75 -12.89
CA GLY A 239 12.79 -4.91 -11.92
C GLY A 239 13.37 -4.97 -10.50
N VAL A 240 12.73 -4.25 -9.58
CA VAL A 240 13.09 -4.28 -8.15
C VAL A 240 12.66 -5.60 -7.52
N GLU A 241 13.60 -6.37 -7.00
CA GLU A 241 13.31 -7.60 -6.24
C GLU A 241 12.97 -7.29 -4.78
N SER A 242 12.08 -8.08 -4.19
CA SER A 242 11.82 -8.00 -2.75
C SER A 242 12.96 -8.59 -1.93
N VAL A 243 13.33 -7.90 -0.86
CA VAL A 243 14.25 -8.43 0.15
C VAL A 243 13.45 -9.21 1.19
N ARG A 244 13.61 -10.54 1.20
CA ARG A 244 12.91 -11.41 2.16
C ARG A 244 13.47 -11.19 3.56
N SER A 245 12.60 -11.19 4.56
CA SER A 245 12.98 -11.11 5.97
C SER A 245 12.00 -11.90 6.81
N PRO A 246 12.46 -12.54 7.90
CA PRO A 246 11.55 -13.18 8.83
C PRO A 246 10.69 -12.10 9.50
N VAL A 247 9.40 -12.38 9.69
CA VAL A 247 8.43 -11.42 10.23
C VAL A 247 7.83 -11.88 11.55
N ALA A 248 7.19 -10.97 12.27
CA ALA A 248 6.39 -11.22 13.46
C ALA A 248 5.24 -10.19 13.57
N ASN A 249 4.22 -10.51 14.37
CA ASN A 249 3.20 -9.55 14.79
C ASN A 249 3.63 -8.80 16.04
N VAL A 250 3.27 -7.53 16.17
CA VAL A 250 3.45 -6.76 17.41
C VAL A 250 2.66 -7.39 18.56
N SER A 251 1.48 -7.94 18.29
CA SER A 251 0.63 -8.63 19.27
C SER A 251 1.33 -9.76 20.03
N SER A 252 2.39 -10.35 19.46
CA SER A 252 3.12 -11.45 20.12
C SER A 252 3.82 -11.03 21.43
N VAL A 253 4.06 -9.72 21.63
CA VAL A 253 4.62 -9.21 22.90
C VAL A 253 3.56 -9.20 24.03
N PHE A 254 2.28 -9.32 23.68
CA PHE A 254 1.16 -9.14 24.60
C PHE A 254 0.47 -10.45 24.99
N VAL A 255 1.01 -11.62 24.62
CA VAL A 255 0.38 -12.93 24.89
C VAL A 255 0.12 -13.14 26.39
N ASP A 256 1.05 -12.70 27.24
CA ASP A 256 0.94 -12.80 28.70
C ASP A 256 0.57 -11.46 29.37
N ALA A 257 0.18 -10.45 28.57
CA ALA A 257 -0.16 -9.14 29.11
C ALA A 257 -1.57 -9.16 29.75
N MET A 258 -1.71 -8.45 30.87
CA MET A 258 -2.98 -8.34 31.59
C MET A 258 -4.07 -7.59 30.78
N MET A 259 -3.66 -6.72 29.86
CA MET A 259 -4.56 -6.01 28.94
C MET A 259 -4.42 -6.57 27.52
N PRO A 260 -5.54 -6.82 26.81
CA PRO A 260 -5.49 -7.31 25.44
C PRO A 260 -4.85 -6.30 24.50
N PHE A 261 -4.21 -6.80 23.45
CA PHE A 261 -3.70 -6.00 22.35
C PHE A 261 -4.85 -5.30 21.61
N SER A 262 -4.65 -4.04 21.21
CA SER A 262 -5.64 -3.26 20.44
C SER A 262 -4.93 -2.44 19.37
N ILE A 263 -5.42 -2.57 18.14
CA ILE A 263 -4.95 -1.82 16.98
C ILE A 263 -5.28 -0.34 17.16
N GLU A 264 -6.45 -0.03 17.70
CA GLU A 264 -6.93 1.34 17.95
C GLU A 264 -5.99 2.07 18.93
N ARG A 265 -5.48 1.37 19.94
CA ARG A 265 -4.50 1.94 20.88
C ARG A 265 -3.18 2.27 20.19
N VAL A 266 -2.73 1.43 19.25
CA VAL A 266 -1.54 1.71 18.43
C VAL A 266 -1.79 2.92 17.54
N MET A 267 -2.92 2.99 16.84
CA MET A 267 -3.30 4.12 15.98
C MET A 267 -3.36 5.43 16.77
N ALA A 268 -4.01 5.43 17.94
CA ALA A 268 -4.08 6.59 18.83
C ALA A 268 -2.69 7.05 19.27
N SER A 269 -1.79 6.11 19.58
CA SER A 269 -0.41 6.43 19.96
C SER A 269 0.41 7.02 18.80
N ILE A 270 0.21 6.54 17.56
CA ILE A 270 0.83 7.11 16.36
C ILE A 270 0.33 8.54 16.11
N ILE A 271 -0.97 8.79 16.28
CA ILE A 271 -1.56 10.14 16.17
C ILE A 271 -0.92 11.09 17.19
N GLU A 272 -0.73 10.66 18.43
CA GLU A 272 -0.08 11.47 19.46
C GLU A 272 1.39 11.77 19.14
N GLU A 273 2.16 10.78 18.69
CA GLU A 273 3.56 10.98 18.30
C GLU A 273 3.71 11.91 17.10
N PHE A 274 2.80 11.80 16.12
CA PHE A 274 2.72 12.75 15.00
C PHE A 274 2.39 14.16 15.49
N ALA A 275 1.41 14.29 16.39
CA ALA A 275 0.99 15.57 16.93
C ALA A 275 2.12 16.26 17.71
N GLN A 276 2.87 15.50 18.50
CA GLN A 276 4.04 16.03 19.21
C GLN A 276 5.17 16.42 18.27
N MET A 277 5.45 15.60 17.24
CA MET A 277 6.49 15.87 16.25
C MET A 277 6.23 17.17 15.47
N TYR A 278 4.97 17.44 15.13
CA TYR A 278 4.58 18.56 14.27
C TYR A 278 3.85 19.70 15.01
N GLN A 279 3.75 19.61 16.34
CA GLN A 279 3.06 20.60 17.19
C GLN A 279 1.61 20.85 16.76
N VAL A 280 0.90 19.77 16.44
CA VAL A 280 -0.49 19.83 15.96
C VAL A 280 -1.42 20.28 17.08
N ASP A 281 -2.44 21.06 16.72
CA ASP A 281 -3.46 21.54 17.65
C ASP A 281 -4.16 20.38 18.39
N ALA A 282 -4.32 20.52 19.71
CA ALA A 282 -4.91 19.49 20.55
C ALA A 282 -6.37 19.16 20.16
N ASP A 283 -7.11 20.10 19.57
CA ASP A 283 -8.46 19.87 19.08
C ASP A 283 -8.46 18.95 17.86
N ALA A 284 -7.49 19.11 16.95
CA ALA A 284 -7.29 18.20 15.82
C ALA A 284 -7.02 16.77 16.28
N VAL A 285 -6.16 16.59 17.29
CA VAL A 285 -5.84 15.29 17.89
C VAL A 285 -7.08 14.61 18.45
N ARG A 286 -7.89 15.35 19.24
CA ARG A 286 -9.12 14.80 19.84
C ARG A 286 -10.14 14.38 18.78
N ARG A 287 -10.24 15.12 17.67
CA ARG A 287 -11.11 14.75 16.54
C ARG A 287 -10.57 13.54 15.80
N ALA A 288 -9.27 13.54 15.48
CA ALA A 288 -8.61 12.42 14.81
C ALA A 288 -8.76 11.11 15.60
N GLN A 289 -8.54 11.12 16.91
CA GLN A 289 -8.68 9.90 17.75
C GLN A 289 -10.10 9.31 17.74
N ARG A 290 -11.14 10.11 17.45
CA ARG A 290 -12.54 9.68 17.39
C ARG A 290 -13.04 9.44 15.97
N ALA A 291 -12.20 9.63 14.95
CA ALA A 291 -12.59 9.54 13.54
C ALA A 291 -13.15 8.16 13.18
N HIS A 292 -12.65 7.07 13.79
CA HIS A 292 -13.13 5.71 13.53
C HIS A 292 -14.50 5.38 14.16
N VAL A 293 -15.01 6.22 15.08
CA VAL A 293 -16.27 5.99 15.82
C VAL A 293 -17.45 6.74 15.19
N LEU A 294 -17.18 7.75 14.36
CA LEU A 294 -18.17 8.63 13.77
C LEU A 294 -18.30 8.32 12.27
N GLU A 295 -19.47 8.61 11.69
CA GLU A 295 -19.67 8.73 10.24
C GLU A 295 -18.54 9.60 9.63
N PRO A 296 -18.23 9.51 8.32
CA PRO A 296 -17.15 10.26 7.68
C PRO A 296 -17.39 11.77 7.74
N GLU A 297 -17.06 12.34 8.89
CA GLU A 297 -17.12 13.75 9.23
C GLU A 297 -15.72 14.33 9.22
N LEU A 298 -15.62 15.52 8.65
CA LEU A 298 -14.39 16.30 8.63
C LEU A 298 -14.51 17.45 9.60
N TYR A 299 -13.45 17.69 10.35
CA TYR A 299 -13.33 18.82 11.25
C TYR A 299 -12.15 19.66 10.79
N ALA A 300 -12.30 20.97 10.81
CA ALA A 300 -11.20 21.86 10.52
C ALA A 300 -11.19 23.06 11.46
N GLY A 301 -10.00 23.46 11.86
CA GLY A 301 -9.72 24.75 12.47
C GLY A 301 -9.05 25.68 11.45
N ASP A 302 -8.41 26.74 11.95
CA ASP A 302 -7.70 27.71 11.10
C ASP A 302 -6.53 27.07 10.35
N THR A 303 -5.75 26.25 11.06
CA THR A 303 -4.49 25.69 10.57
C THR A 303 -4.47 24.17 10.38
N TRP A 304 -5.58 23.49 10.69
CA TRP A 304 -5.61 22.03 10.71
C TRP A 304 -6.90 21.44 10.16
N VAL A 305 -6.81 20.18 9.73
CA VAL A 305 -7.94 19.34 9.31
C VAL A 305 -7.79 17.96 9.93
N ALA A 306 -8.88 17.39 10.45
CA ALA A 306 -8.88 16.04 10.98
C ALA A 306 -10.21 15.35 10.73
N GLY A 307 -10.21 14.05 10.42
CA GLY A 307 -11.44 13.30 10.26
C GLY A 307 -11.29 11.95 9.59
N ALA A 308 -12.43 11.36 9.28
CA ALA A 308 -12.53 10.10 8.56
C ALA A 308 -12.77 10.33 7.07
N VAL A 309 -12.15 9.50 6.24
CA VAL A 309 -12.33 9.46 4.78
C VAL A 309 -12.57 8.03 4.33
N GLY A 310 -12.98 7.80 3.09
CA GLY A 310 -13.19 6.46 2.57
C GLY A 310 -13.84 6.46 1.19
N GLU A 311 -14.78 5.54 0.98
CA GLU A 311 -15.48 5.40 -0.30
C GLU A 311 -16.24 6.66 -0.75
N PRO A 312 -16.88 7.46 0.12
CA PRO A 312 -17.53 8.71 -0.31
C PRO A 312 -16.57 9.66 -1.02
N GLN A 313 -15.36 9.85 -0.48
CA GLN A 313 -14.31 10.63 -1.15
C GLN A 313 -13.76 9.87 -2.37
N GLY A 314 -13.57 8.55 -2.23
CA GLY A 314 -13.07 7.68 -3.28
C GLY A 314 -13.82 7.82 -4.60
N TYR A 315 -15.15 7.75 -4.55
CA TYR A 315 -16.01 7.78 -5.73
C TYR A 315 -16.68 9.14 -5.98
N GLY A 316 -16.71 10.02 -4.97
CA GLY A 316 -17.26 11.37 -5.08
C GLY A 316 -16.28 12.43 -5.60
N GLU A 317 -14.98 12.28 -5.34
CA GLU A 317 -13.94 13.21 -5.84
C GLU A 317 -13.36 12.72 -7.19
N PRO A 318 -13.54 13.45 -8.30
CA PRO A 318 -13.11 13.02 -9.63
C PRO A 318 -11.63 12.63 -9.74
N GLU A 319 -10.73 13.36 -9.07
CA GLU A 319 -9.30 13.05 -9.12
C GLU A 319 -8.96 11.75 -8.39
N ILE A 320 -9.62 11.48 -7.26
CA ILE A 320 -9.43 10.23 -6.51
C ILE A 320 -10.01 9.07 -7.30
N LYS A 321 -11.21 9.23 -7.88
CA LYS A 321 -11.83 8.22 -8.72
C LYS A 321 -10.96 7.86 -9.93
N LYS A 322 -10.37 8.86 -10.60
CA LYS A 322 -9.40 8.63 -11.68
C LYS A 322 -8.21 7.80 -11.20
N GLY A 323 -7.73 8.04 -9.98
CA GLY A 323 -6.71 7.23 -9.33
C GLY A 323 -7.14 5.78 -9.14
N ILE A 324 -8.38 5.54 -8.69
CA ILE A 324 -8.96 4.21 -8.50
C ILE A 324 -9.06 3.48 -9.85
N ASP A 325 -9.60 4.14 -10.87
CA ASP A 325 -9.75 3.59 -12.22
C ASP A 325 -8.38 3.18 -12.80
N GLU A 326 -7.35 4.01 -12.61
CA GLU A 326 -5.98 3.68 -13.01
C GLU A 326 -5.47 2.45 -12.26
N LEU A 327 -5.53 2.45 -10.91
CA LEU A 327 -4.96 1.36 -10.09
C LEU A 327 -5.67 0.02 -10.31
N THR A 328 -6.96 0.05 -10.66
CA THR A 328 -7.78 -1.13 -10.94
C THR A 328 -7.50 -1.70 -12.33
N SER A 329 -7.01 -0.89 -13.27
CA SER A 329 -6.75 -1.34 -14.64
C SER A 329 -5.70 -2.46 -14.72
N LEU A 330 -5.93 -3.42 -15.62
CA LEU A 330 -4.95 -4.47 -15.90
C LEU A 330 -3.66 -3.89 -16.50
N GLU A 331 -3.77 -2.79 -17.25
CA GLU A 331 -2.63 -2.02 -17.73
C GLU A 331 -1.71 -1.60 -16.58
N TRP A 332 -2.26 -0.94 -15.57
CA TRP A 332 -1.46 -0.52 -14.43
C TRP A 332 -0.84 -1.70 -13.68
N LYS A 333 -1.64 -2.75 -13.41
CA LYS A 333 -1.16 -3.90 -12.64
C LYS A 333 -0.06 -4.67 -13.36
N TYR A 334 -0.17 -4.88 -14.67
CA TYR A 334 0.68 -5.84 -15.40
C TYR A 334 1.61 -5.20 -16.44
N THR A 335 1.21 -4.15 -17.18
CA THR A 335 2.03 -3.60 -18.29
C THR A 335 3.09 -2.59 -17.82
N GLN A 336 3.01 -2.19 -16.56
CA GLN A 336 4.06 -1.45 -15.86
C GLN A 336 5.29 -2.31 -15.48
N THR A 337 5.24 -3.62 -15.75
CA THR A 337 6.30 -4.57 -15.42
C THR A 337 7.55 -4.29 -16.28
N PRO A 338 8.74 -4.08 -15.66
CA PRO A 338 9.99 -3.96 -16.40
C PRO A 338 10.27 -5.21 -17.24
N GLN A 339 11.15 -5.08 -18.24
CA GLN A 339 11.51 -6.19 -19.10
C GLN A 339 11.97 -7.40 -18.27
N PHE A 340 11.50 -8.58 -18.66
CA PHE A 340 11.90 -9.85 -18.06
C PHE A 340 11.89 -10.98 -19.09
N THR A 341 12.54 -12.07 -18.73
CA THR A 341 12.55 -13.31 -19.49
C THR A 341 11.98 -14.43 -18.63
N PHE A 342 11.14 -15.28 -19.20
CA PHE A 342 10.75 -16.58 -18.66
C PHE A 342 11.44 -17.66 -19.49
N SER A 343 12.17 -18.59 -18.87
CA SER A 343 12.82 -19.69 -19.58
C SER A 343 12.86 -20.98 -18.76
N THR A 344 12.62 -22.11 -19.42
CA THR A 344 12.72 -23.46 -18.84
C THR A 344 14.09 -24.11 -19.00
N TYR A 345 15.07 -23.36 -19.51
CA TYR A 345 16.45 -23.80 -19.66
C TYR A 345 17.42 -22.64 -19.36
N PRO A 346 18.68 -22.93 -19.03
CA PRO A 346 19.70 -21.89 -18.92
C PRO A 346 19.87 -21.14 -20.23
N ILE A 347 20.02 -19.81 -20.16
CA ILE A 347 20.30 -18.95 -21.31
C ILE A 347 21.57 -18.14 -21.02
N GLU A 348 22.19 -17.57 -22.04
CA GLU A 348 23.43 -16.78 -21.91
C GLU A 348 23.29 -15.67 -20.84
N ASP A 349 22.20 -14.91 -20.89
CA ASP A 349 21.90 -13.82 -19.94
C ASP A 349 21.51 -14.30 -18.52
N ASP A 350 21.25 -15.61 -18.35
CA ASP A 350 20.81 -16.21 -17.09
C ASP A 350 21.17 -17.72 -17.04
N PRO A 351 22.44 -18.04 -16.72
CA PRO A 351 22.99 -19.39 -16.79
C PRO A 351 22.59 -20.29 -15.61
N ARG A 352 21.71 -19.81 -14.71
CA ARG A 352 21.21 -20.64 -13.60
C ARG A 352 20.59 -21.93 -14.14
N GLU A 353 20.70 -23.03 -13.41
CA GLU A 353 19.93 -24.24 -13.72
C GLU A 353 18.43 -24.00 -13.50
N ARG A 354 17.59 -24.70 -14.26
CA ARG A 354 16.12 -24.60 -14.14
C ARG A 354 15.55 -25.87 -13.52
N PRO A 355 14.45 -25.77 -12.76
CA PRO A 355 13.78 -26.98 -12.26
C PRO A 355 13.32 -27.87 -13.41
N PHE A 356 13.30 -29.17 -13.19
CA PHE A 356 12.83 -30.13 -14.19
C PHE A 356 11.38 -29.86 -14.58
N LEU A 357 11.12 -30.00 -15.88
CA LEU A 357 9.77 -30.02 -16.42
C LEU A 357 9.02 -31.28 -15.96
N PRO A 358 7.68 -31.25 -15.92
CA PRO A 358 6.87 -32.44 -15.71
C PRO A 358 7.31 -33.58 -16.64
N SER A 359 7.38 -34.82 -16.11
CA SER A 359 7.75 -36.01 -16.88
C SER A 359 6.76 -36.35 -18.01
N THR A 360 5.58 -35.73 -17.99
CA THR A 360 4.58 -35.79 -19.06
C THR A 360 4.98 -35.01 -20.32
N LEU A 361 5.96 -34.11 -20.22
CA LEU A 361 6.51 -33.36 -21.34
C LEU A 361 7.78 -34.04 -21.87
N PRO A 362 8.02 -34.03 -23.20
CA PRO A 362 9.29 -34.47 -23.77
C PRO A 362 10.49 -33.75 -23.13
N HIS A 363 11.58 -34.47 -22.84
CA HIS A 363 12.80 -33.87 -22.25
C HIS A 363 13.40 -32.74 -23.09
N ALA A 364 13.17 -32.77 -24.40
CA ALA A 364 13.59 -31.73 -25.33
C ALA A 364 12.70 -30.48 -25.31
N THR A 365 11.64 -30.44 -24.50
CA THR A 365 10.75 -29.28 -24.40
C THR A 365 11.50 -28.05 -23.91
N ARG A 366 11.34 -26.94 -24.64
CA ARG A 366 11.95 -25.65 -24.35
C ARG A 366 10.89 -24.57 -24.46
N VAL A 367 10.78 -23.75 -23.43
CA VAL A 367 9.91 -22.57 -23.42
C VAL A 367 10.79 -21.38 -23.07
N PHE A 368 10.75 -20.36 -23.93
CA PHE A 368 11.38 -19.08 -23.71
C PHE A 368 10.41 -17.97 -24.12
N LEU A 369 10.24 -16.97 -23.26
CA LEU A 369 9.49 -15.75 -23.51
C LEU A 369 10.32 -14.56 -23.05
N ARG A 370 10.48 -13.54 -23.89
CA ARG A 370 11.01 -12.23 -23.50
C ARG A 370 9.90 -11.21 -23.60
N LEU A 371 9.73 -10.43 -22.54
CA LEU A 371 8.62 -9.50 -22.42
C LEU A 371 9.10 -8.10 -22.11
N LYS A 372 8.42 -7.10 -22.67
CA LYS A 372 8.63 -5.69 -22.38
C LYS A 372 7.26 -5.00 -22.25
N HIS A 373 7.06 -4.27 -21.16
CA HIS A 373 5.77 -3.63 -20.84
C HIS A 373 4.58 -4.62 -20.87
N GLY A 374 4.79 -5.83 -20.37
CA GLY A 374 3.79 -6.90 -20.37
C GLY A 374 3.54 -7.57 -21.73
N ALA A 375 4.04 -7.04 -22.84
CA ALA A 375 3.92 -7.64 -24.17
C ALA A 375 5.07 -8.61 -24.47
N ILE A 376 4.77 -9.72 -25.15
CA ILE A 376 5.76 -10.67 -25.64
C ILE A 376 6.44 -10.07 -26.87
N ILE A 377 7.75 -9.86 -26.80
CA ILE A 377 8.56 -9.34 -27.91
C ILE A 377 9.41 -10.42 -28.58
N GLU A 378 9.58 -11.56 -27.91
CA GLU A 378 10.30 -12.72 -28.43
C GLU A 378 9.76 -13.96 -27.74
N SER A 379 9.57 -15.04 -28.48
CA SER A 379 9.23 -16.34 -27.91
C SER A 379 9.88 -17.46 -28.70
N ARG A 380 10.28 -18.52 -28.00
CA ARG A 380 10.82 -19.75 -28.58
C ARG A 380 10.23 -20.93 -27.81
N ILE A 381 9.24 -21.57 -28.40
CA ILE A 381 8.54 -22.71 -27.80
C ILE A 381 8.64 -23.90 -28.74
N SER A 382 9.20 -25.01 -28.25
CA SER A 382 9.36 -26.25 -29.01
C SER A 382 9.30 -27.46 -28.08
N THR A 383 8.95 -28.62 -28.64
CA THR A 383 8.94 -29.92 -27.94
C THR A 383 9.93 -30.93 -28.54
N SER A 384 10.46 -30.64 -29.74
CA SER A 384 11.40 -31.52 -30.45
C SER A 384 12.86 -31.31 -30.03
N GLY A 385 13.62 -32.40 -30.04
CA GLY A 385 15.09 -32.38 -29.91
C GLY A 385 15.82 -32.15 -31.23
N ASP A 386 15.13 -32.28 -32.37
CA ASP A 386 15.67 -31.95 -33.68
C ASP A 386 15.70 -30.42 -33.87
N ALA A 387 16.87 -29.87 -34.17
CA ALA A 387 17.08 -28.43 -34.24
C ALA A 387 16.24 -27.76 -35.35
N SER A 388 16.03 -28.43 -36.49
CA SER A 388 15.26 -27.91 -37.62
C SER A 388 13.76 -27.87 -37.30
N ILE A 389 13.24 -28.95 -36.70
CA ILE A 389 11.85 -29.01 -36.24
C ILE A 389 11.63 -27.99 -35.12
N ALA A 390 12.52 -27.94 -34.12
CA ALA A 390 12.41 -27.00 -33.01
C ALA A 390 12.39 -25.54 -33.48
N PHE A 391 13.24 -25.19 -34.47
CA PHE A 391 13.24 -23.86 -35.07
C PHE A 391 11.91 -23.52 -35.75
N LYS A 392 11.36 -24.44 -36.56
CA LYS A 392 10.06 -24.24 -37.24
C LYS A 392 8.91 -24.12 -36.24
N GLN A 393 8.89 -24.97 -35.21
CA GLN A 393 7.90 -24.91 -34.12
C GLN A 393 7.95 -23.55 -33.41
N ALA A 394 9.15 -23.11 -33.02
CA ALA A 394 9.34 -21.83 -32.35
C ALA A 394 8.89 -20.64 -33.20
N ALA A 395 9.19 -20.64 -34.50
CA ALA A 395 8.80 -19.58 -35.42
C ALA A 395 7.26 -19.44 -35.54
N ARG A 396 6.54 -20.55 -35.73
CA ARG A 396 5.06 -20.54 -35.84
C ARG A 396 4.38 -20.08 -34.55
N VAL A 397 4.90 -20.53 -33.40
CA VAL A 397 4.37 -20.08 -32.10
C VAL A 397 4.71 -18.61 -31.83
N HIS A 398 5.88 -18.14 -32.27
CA HIS A 398 6.25 -16.74 -32.14
C HIS A 398 5.35 -15.81 -32.95
N GLU A 399 5.03 -16.16 -34.19
CA GLU A 399 4.08 -15.42 -35.02
C GLU A 399 2.73 -15.20 -34.30
N ALA A 400 2.23 -16.20 -33.57
CA ALA A 400 0.97 -16.11 -32.84
C ALA A 400 1.06 -15.32 -31.51
N LEU A 401 2.25 -15.20 -30.91
CA LEU A 401 2.45 -14.59 -29.60
C LEU A 401 3.01 -13.17 -29.67
N ASN A 402 3.70 -12.81 -30.74
CA ASN A 402 4.38 -11.54 -30.86
C ASN A 402 3.41 -10.35 -30.67
N GLY A 403 3.77 -9.43 -29.78
CA GLY A 403 2.96 -8.25 -29.43
C GLY A 403 1.80 -8.51 -28.46
N ARG A 404 1.42 -9.77 -28.18
CA ARG A 404 0.34 -10.06 -27.23
C ARG A 404 0.76 -9.77 -25.80
N LYS A 405 -0.17 -9.24 -25.00
CA LYS A 405 0.07 -8.99 -23.57
C LYS A 405 -0.13 -10.26 -22.76
N LEU A 406 0.86 -10.61 -21.95
CA LEU A 406 0.90 -11.87 -21.23
C LEU A 406 -0.30 -12.09 -20.31
N HIS A 407 -0.75 -11.03 -19.65
CA HIS A 407 -1.85 -11.08 -18.70
C HIS A 407 -3.22 -11.30 -19.39
N GLU A 408 -3.31 -11.11 -20.71
CA GLU A 408 -4.53 -11.35 -21.49
C GLU A 408 -4.59 -12.80 -22.01
N ILE A 409 -3.47 -13.53 -22.04
CA ILE A 409 -3.41 -14.88 -22.59
C ILE A 409 -3.95 -15.89 -21.57
N THR A 410 -5.21 -16.27 -21.74
CA THR A 410 -5.92 -17.22 -20.87
C THR A 410 -5.43 -18.66 -21.09
N PRO A 411 -5.75 -19.61 -20.18
CA PRO A 411 -5.45 -21.04 -20.39
C PRO A 411 -6.08 -21.61 -21.67
N ALA A 412 -7.28 -21.15 -22.04
CA ALA A 412 -7.92 -21.55 -23.28
C ALA A 412 -7.12 -21.07 -24.49
N GLN A 413 -6.67 -19.82 -24.47
CA GLN A 413 -5.86 -19.26 -25.56
C GLN A 413 -4.48 -19.90 -25.66
N TRP A 414 -3.82 -20.21 -24.54
CA TRP A 414 -2.57 -20.99 -24.56
C TRP A 414 -2.77 -22.35 -25.24
N ARG A 415 -3.85 -23.07 -24.89
CA ARG A 415 -4.19 -24.35 -25.52
C ARG A 415 -4.44 -24.20 -27.01
N GLU A 416 -5.28 -23.24 -27.40
CA GLU A 416 -5.63 -22.96 -28.80
C GLU A 416 -4.39 -22.65 -29.63
N ILE A 417 -3.54 -21.72 -29.18
CA ILE A 417 -2.31 -21.33 -29.89
C ILE A 417 -1.38 -22.53 -30.07
N LEU A 418 -1.18 -23.33 -29.02
CA LEU A 418 -0.27 -24.48 -29.11
C LEU A 418 -0.83 -25.59 -30.01
N LEU A 419 -2.14 -25.87 -29.94
CA LEU A 419 -2.79 -26.84 -30.83
C LEU A 419 -2.75 -26.39 -32.29
N ASP A 420 -3.09 -25.14 -32.59
CA ASP A 420 -3.08 -24.59 -33.94
C ASP A 420 -1.66 -24.59 -34.54
N ARG A 421 -0.66 -24.16 -33.75
CA ARG A 421 0.71 -23.96 -34.28
C ARG A 421 1.59 -25.21 -34.24
N LEU A 422 1.28 -26.19 -33.40
CA LEU A 422 2.10 -27.39 -33.19
C LEU A 422 1.36 -28.72 -33.38
N GLY A 423 0.03 -28.74 -33.47
CA GLY A 423 -0.78 -29.96 -33.48
C GLY A 423 -0.54 -30.91 -34.66
N ALA A 424 0.01 -30.41 -35.77
CA ALA A 424 0.44 -31.25 -36.89
C ALA A 424 1.68 -32.10 -36.57
N ASP A 425 2.53 -31.63 -35.63
CA ASP A 425 3.83 -32.22 -35.34
C ASP A 425 3.90 -32.89 -33.95
N VAL A 426 2.93 -32.61 -33.07
CA VAL A 426 2.98 -32.96 -31.65
C VAL A 426 1.63 -33.49 -31.18
N GLU A 427 1.65 -34.55 -30.37
CA GLU A 427 0.44 -35.13 -29.78
C GLU A 427 -0.35 -34.09 -28.96
N ASN A 428 -1.67 -34.05 -29.16
CA ASN A 428 -2.57 -33.14 -28.45
C ASN A 428 -2.41 -33.21 -26.93
N LYS A 429 -2.19 -34.41 -26.37
CA LYS A 429 -1.99 -34.60 -24.93
C LYS A 429 -0.77 -33.82 -24.42
N THR A 430 0.35 -33.87 -25.15
CA THR A 430 1.56 -33.10 -24.81
C THR A 430 1.32 -31.61 -24.89
N LEU A 431 0.59 -31.13 -25.89
CA LEU A 431 0.27 -29.70 -26.04
C LEU A 431 -0.64 -29.17 -24.94
N LEU A 432 -1.62 -29.98 -24.50
CA LEU A 432 -2.48 -29.66 -23.36
C LEU A 432 -1.67 -29.57 -22.06
N GLU A 433 -0.77 -30.53 -21.82
CA GLU A 433 0.13 -30.50 -20.65
C GLU A 433 1.10 -29.31 -20.69
N LEU A 434 1.58 -28.93 -21.87
CA LEU A 434 2.45 -27.77 -22.04
C LEU A 434 1.70 -26.46 -21.77
N ALA A 435 0.49 -26.31 -22.30
CA ALA A 435 -0.38 -25.17 -22.03
C ALA A 435 -0.68 -25.06 -20.53
N LYS A 436 -1.00 -26.18 -19.88
CA LYS A 436 -1.24 -26.28 -18.44
C LYS A 436 -0.01 -25.87 -17.63
N PHE A 437 1.17 -26.35 -17.99
CA PHE A 437 2.42 -25.96 -17.36
C PHE A 437 2.66 -24.45 -17.45
N ILE A 438 2.57 -23.88 -18.66
CA ILE A 438 2.79 -22.44 -18.89
C ILE A 438 1.75 -21.61 -18.12
N GLY A 439 0.47 -21.97 -18.25
CA GLY A 439 -0.64 -21.30 -17.55
C GLY A 439 -0.43 -21.28 -16.04
N ASN A 440 -0.18 -22.43 -15.43
CA ASN A 440 0.05 -22.56 -13.99
C ASN A 440 1.24 -21.71 -13.51
N LYS A 441 2.36 -21.72 -14.24
CA LYS A 441 3.52 -20.90 -13.90
C LYS A 441 3.22 -19.41 -14.00
N LEU A 442 2.41 -18.99 -14.96
CA LEU A 442 2.04 -17.60 -15.19
C LEU A 442 0.76 -17.15 -14.46
N GLY A 443 0.33 -17.94 -13.48
CA GLY A 443 -0.70 -17.54 -12.53
C GLY A 443 -2.12 -17.90 -12.93
N TRP A 444 -2.33 -18.80 -13.88
CA TRP A 444 -3.66 -19.28 -14.25
C TRP A 444 -3.91 -20.67 -13.70
N ASP A 445 -5.05 -20.88 -13.04
CA ASP A 445 -5.44 -22.22 -12.61
C ASP A 445 -5.94 -23.03 -13.81
N ALA A 446 -5.14 -23.98 -14.27
CA ALA A 446 -5.49 -24.88 -15.35
C ALA A 446 -6.43 -26.02 -14.93
N GLY A 447 -7.00 -25.96 -13.72
CA GLY A 447 -7.95 -26.92 -13.16
C GLY A 447 -9.43 -26.66 -13.44
N SER A 448 -9.77 -25.67 -14.29
CA SER A 448 -11.15 -25.35 -14.67
C SER A 448 -11.49 -25.69 -16.13
#